data_AF-A0ABD3PEH1-F1
#
_entry.id   AF-A0ABD3PEH1-F1
#
_cell.length_a   1.000
_cell.length_b   1.000
_cell.length_c   1.000
_cell.angle_alpha   90.00
_cell.angle_beta   90.00
_cell.angle_gamma   90.00
#
_symmetry.space_group_name_H-M   'P 1'
#
loop_
_entity.id
_entity.type
_entity.pdbx_description
1 polymer ?
#
loop_
_entity_poly.entity_id
_entity_poly.type
_entity_poly.pdbx_seq_one_letter_code
_entity_poly.pdbx_strand_id
1 'polypeptide(L)'
;MVAEALSVMIQQERSLYRCHDYLRVNESSDRKHNAVTYDDRTQVVDWCFSFVDTLSLQRETVAIAMGLLDRFLSISSAASEALDDHREFQLLAIGALYIAIKTNERVAVHGNFFASLSRGGYSVEDIEDAEVLILTGLSWRLNGPTSLQVATHFLSLIHEQVSIAEDTWCFLLDEVQYQTEIAVRDYALAIQRRSTIALAAIFNAMERLTRDDRLELLTAVSSIIDKFRFASPAEVCATRSRLHVAPLDDFS
;
A
#
# COMPACT_ATOMS: atom_id res chain seq x y z
N MET A 1 18.22 15.22 -6.87
CA MET A 1 16.85 15.31 -6.32
C MET A 1 16.09 13.99 -6.40
N VAL A 2 15.65 13.49 -7.57
CA VAL A 2 14.83 12.25 -7.65
C VAL A 2 15.56 11.01 -7.12
N ALA A 3 16.81 10.78 -7.55
CA ALA A 3 17.60 9.64 -7.09
C ALA A 3 17.88 9.67 -5.58
N GLU A 4 18.07 10.85 -5.00
CA GLU A 4 18.26 11.02 -3.55
C GLU A 4 16.96 10.73 -2.80
N ALA A 5 15.82 11.24 -3.30
CA ALA A 5 14.51 10.96 -2.74
C ALA A 5 14.22 9.44 -2.74
N LEU A 6 14.47 8.76 -3.86
CA LEU A 6 14.33 7.31 -3.96
C LEU A 6 15.23 6.56 -2.96
N SER A 7 16.48 7.02 -2.79
CA SER A 7 17.41 6.44 -1.81
C SER A 7 16.87 6.57 -0.39
N VAL A 8 16.33 7.74 -0.04
CA VAL A 8 15.70 7.99 1.27
C VAL A 8 14.47 7.11 1.47
N MET A 9 13.60 6.96 0.46
CA MET A 9 12.43 6.07 0.52
C MET A 9 12.84 4.62 0.83
N ILE A 10 13.84 4.10 0.11
CA ILE A 10 14.38 2.74 0.31
C ILE A 10 15.04 2.58 1.69
N GLN A 11 15.67 3.62 2.23
CA GLN A 11 16.23 3.58 3.57
C GLN A 11 15.14 3.59 4.66
N GLN A 12 14.09 4.39 4.46
CA GLN A 12 12.99 4.55 5.40
C GLN A 12 12.12 3.29 5.53
N GLU A 13 11.84 2.59 4.44
CA GLU A 13 11.08 1.32 4.48
C GLU A 13 11.79 0.21 5.27
N ARG A 14 13.13 0.25 5.36
CA ARG A 14 13.92 -0.76 6.08
C ARG A 14 14.00 -0.49 7.58
N SER A 15 13.67 0.71 8.00
CA SER A 15 13.82 1.18 9.38
C SER A 15 12.45 1.54 9.97
N LEU A 16 12.02 2.79 9.79
CA LEU A 16 10.88 3.39 10.49
C LEU A 16 9.51 2.94 9.96
N TYR A 17 9.46 2.47 8.72
CA TYR A 17 8.21 2.16 8.02
C TYR A 17 8.01 0.67 7.72
N ARG A 18 8.76 -0.18 8.42
CA ARG A 18 8.66 -1.64 8.26
C ARG A 18 7.40 -2.17 8.95
N CYS A 19 6.59 -2.94 8.22
CA CYS A 19 5.48 -3.73 8.78
C CYS A 19 5.97 -5.13 9.17
N HIS A 20 5.35 -5.74 10.17
CA HIS A 20 5.60 -7.12 10.58
C HIS A 20 4.31 -7.93 10.42
N ASP A 21 4.43 -9.25 10.41
CA ASP A 21 3.29 -10.13 10.29
C ASP A 21 2.54 -10.19 11.63
N TYR A 22 1.48 -9.37 11.75
CA TYR A 22 0.68 -9.23 12.98
C TYR A 22 -0.51 -10.20 13.04
N LEU A 23 -0.95 -10.78 11.91
CA LEU A 23 -2.05 -11.75 11.88
C LEU A 23 -1.63 -13.21 12.09
N ARG A 24 -0.34 -13.55 11.89
CA ARG A 24 0.15 -14.93 12.04
C ARG A 24 -0.03 -15.54 13.44
N VAL A 25 -0.01 -14.71 14.49
CA VAL A 25 -0.20 -15.18 15.88
C VAL A 25 -1.63 -15.70 16.09
N ASN A 26 -2.60 -15.16 15.36
CA ASN A 26 -4.01 -15.53 15.46
C ASN A 26 -4.34 -16.84 14.71
N GLU A 27 -3.40 -17.40 13.94
CA GLU A 27 -3.61 -18.67 13.23
C GLU A 27 -3.21 -19.92 14.03
N SER A 28 -2.41 -19.78 15.10
CA SER A 28 -1.98 -20.93 15.89
C SER A 28 -3.05 -21.39 16.89
N SER A 29 -3.57 -22.61 16.65
CA SER A 29 -4.28 -23.61 17.50
C SER A 29 -5.31 -23.21 18.57
N ASP A 30 -5.34 -21.99 19.08
CA ASP A 30 -6.28 -21.46 20.09
C ASP A 30 -7.00 -20.23 19.50
N ARG A 31 -7.63 -20.42 18.33
CA ARG A 31 -8.40 -19.35 17.67
C ARG A 31 -9.53 -18.89 18.59
N LYS A 32 -9.40 -17.67 19.13
CA LYS A 32 -10.58 -16.95 19.61
C LYS A 32 -11.53 -16.76 18.42
N HIS A 33 -12.81 -17.05 18.62
CA HIS A 33 -13.82 -17.01 17.55
C HIS A 33 -13.95 -15.61 16.89
N ASN A 34 -13.45 -14.56 17.53
CA ASN A 34 -13.54 -13.17 17.07
C ASN A 34 -12.20 -12.58 16.59
N ALA A 35 -11.16 -13.41 16.42
CA ALA A 35 -9.87 -12.94 15.97
C ALA A 35 -9.92 -12.50 14.50
N VAL A 36 -9.33 -11.34 14.22
CA VAL A 36 -9.22 -10.77 12.86
C VAL A 36 -8.39 -11.71 11.98
N THR A 37 -8.87 -11.94 10.77
CA THR A 37 -8.26 -12.80 9.75
C THR A 37 -7.73 -12.00 8.55
N TYR A 38 -7.01 -12.68 7.64
CA TYR A 38 -6.59 -12.07 6.37
C TYR A 38 -7.79 -11.63 5.51
N ASP A 39 -8.91 -12.34 5.60
CA ASP A 39 -10.12 -12.03 4.83
C ASP A 39 -10.81 -10.77 5.37
N ASP A 40 -10.84 -10.59 6.69
CA ASP A 40 -11.37 -9.37 7.32
C ASP A 40 -10.57 -8.13 6.87
N ARG A 41 -9.23 -8.23 6.87
CA ARG A 41 -8.38 -7.16 6.33
C ARG A 41 -8.70 -6.88 4.86
N THR A 42 -8.85 -7.92 4.06
CA THR A 42 -9.14 -7.79 2.62
C THR A 42 -10.48 -7.07 2.39
N GLN A 43 -11.52 -7.42 3.14
CA GLN A 43 -12.82 -6.74 3.07
C GLN A 43 -12.73 -5.26 3.46
N VAL A 44 -11.92 -4.93 4.48
CA VAL A 44 -11.67 -3.55 4.87
C VAL A 44 -10.94 -2.78 3.77
N VAL A 45 -9.96 -3.38 3.10
CA VAL A 45 -9.28 -2.76 1.94
C VAL A 45 -10.27 -2.48 0.80
N ASP A 46 -11.11 -3.46 0.47
CA ASP A 46 -12.11 -3.34 -0.60
C ASP A 46 -13.14 -2.24 -0.28
N TRP A 47 -13.55 -2.14 0.99
CA TRP A 47 -14.38 -1.04 1.49
C TRP A 47 -13.67 0.31 1.35
N CYS A 48 -12.40 0.42 1.73
CA CYS A 48 -11.61 1.64 1.60
C CYS A 48 -11.50 2.10 0.13
N PHE A 49 -11.29 1.17 -0.81
CA PHE A 49 -11.30 1.49 -2.25
C PHE A 49 -12.67 2.01 -2.70
N SER A 50 -13.73 1.29 -2.37
CA SER A 50 -15.10 1.71 -2.69
C SER A 50 -15.42 3.11 -2.14
N PHE A 51 -14.91 3.42 -0.94
CA PHE A 51 -15.08 4.72 -0.30
C PHE A 51 -14.37 5.84 -1.06
N VAL A 52 -13.08 5.68 -1.39
CA VAL A 52 -12.33 6.72 -2.11
C VAL A 52 -12.89 6.92 -3.52
N ASP A 53 -13.32 5.85 -4.18
CA ASP A 53 -13.92 5.92 -5.52
C ASP A 53 -15.25 6.68 -5.50
N THR A 54 -16.09 6.44 -4.49
CA THR A 54 -17.37 7.17 -4.29
C THR A 54 -17.14 8.68 -4.14
N LEU A 55 -16.02 9.06 -3.52
CA LEU A 55 -15.64 10.46 -3.32
C LEU A 55 -14.74 11.02 -4.43
N SER A 56 -14.40 10.21 -5.44
CA SER A 56 -13.42 10.58 -6.48
C SER A 56 -12.07 11.06 -5.92
N LEU A 57 -11.62 10.43 -4.82
CA LEU A 57 -10.31 10.64 -4.21
C LEU A 57 -9.26 9.75 -4.87
N GLN A 58 -7.98 10.00 -4.58
CA GLN A 58 -6.91 9.18 -5.15
C GLN A 58 -6.90 7.79 -4.53
N ARG A 59 -6.84 6.73 -5.35
CA ARG A 59 -6.73 5.35 -4.86
C ARG A 59 -5.44 5.11 -4.06
N GLU A 60 -4.39 5.90 -4.30
CA GLU A 60 -3.18 5.92 -3.47
C GLU A 60 -3.47 6.25 -1.99
N THR A 61 -4.52 7.01 -1.70
CA THR A 61 -4.93 7.33 -0.32
C THR A 61 -5.26 6.08 0.47
N VAL A 62 -5.76 5.03 -0.17
CA VAL A 62 -5.98 3.70 0.46
C VAL A 62 -4.64 3.03 0.78
N ALA A 63 -3.65 3.12 -0.10
CA ALA A 63 -2.31 2.57 0.16
C ALA A 63 -1.66 3.23 1.37
N ILE A 64 -1.84 4.55 1.54
CA ILE A 64 -1.37 5.29 2.70
C ILE A 64 -2.13 4.87 3.96
N ALA A 65 -3.46 4.84 3.91
CA ALA A 65 -4.31 4.43 5.04
C ALA A 65 -3.96 3.03 5.54
N MET A 66 -3.89 2.06 4.63
CA MET A 66 -3.53 0.68 4.98
C MET A 66 -2.08 0.58 5.46
N GLY A 67 -1.17 1.38 4.91
CA GLY A 67 0.19 1.49 5.42
C GLY A 67 0.27 2.02 6.85
N LEU A 68 -0.61 2.94 7.25
CA LEU A 68 -0.72 3.41 8.65
C LEU A 68 -1.29 2.32 9.55
N LEU A 69 -2.40 1.70 9.13
CA LEU A 69 -3.06 0.63 9.89
C LEU A 69 -2.12 -0.56 10.12
N ASP A 70 -1.55 -1.11 9.05
CA ASP A 70 -0.68 -2.28 9.12
C ASP A 70 0.54 -2.01 10.02
N ARG A 71 1.12 -0.81 9.97
CA ARG A 71 2.23 -0.42 10.84
C ARG A 71 1.81 -0.28 12.29
N PHE A 72 0.66 0.34 12.55
CA PHE A 72 0.15 0.49 13.91
C PHE A 72 -0.09 -0.88 14.55
N LEU A 73 -0.75 -1.79 13.82
CA LEU A 73 -1.00 -3.16 14.26
C LEU A 73 0.30 -3.99 14.42
N SER A 74 1.35 -3.65 13.67
CA SER A 74 2.66 -4.31 13.77
C SER A 74 3.46 -3.96 15.03
N ILE A 75 3.24 -2.80 15.65
CA ILE A 75 4.13 -2.26 16.69
C ILE A 75 3.45 -1.95 18.03
N SER A 76 2.13 -1.75 18.02
CA SER A 76 1.41 -1.28 19.20
C SER A 76 0.91 -2.44 20.05
N SER A 77 1.24 -2.46 21.34
CA SER A 77 0.64 -3.43 22.27
C SER A 77 -0.88 -3.19 22.44
N ALA A 78 -1.32 -1.94 22.28
CA ALA A 78 -2.75 -1.59 22.27
C ALA A 78 -3.49 -2.16 21.05
N ALA A 79 -2.77 -2.54 19.99
CA ALA A 79 -3.38 -3.21 18.84
C ALA A 79 -3.80 -4.66 19.13
N SER A 80 -3.28 -5.28 20.20
CA SER A 80 -3.61 -6.67 20.51
C SER A 80 -5.10 -6.85 20.79
N GLU A 81 -5.76 -5.84 21.38
CA GLU A 81 -7.20 -5.88 21.65
C GLU A 81 -8.01 -5.74 20.35
N ALA A 82 -7.56 -4.87 19.44
CA ALA A 82 -8.22 -4.71 18.14
C ALA A 82 -8.08 -5.93 17.23
N LEU A 83 -7.05 -6.76 17.41
CA LEU A 83 -6.90 -8.01 16.67
C LEU A 83 -7.84 -9.13 17.16
N ASP A 84 -8.47 -8.95 18.32
CA ASP A 84 -9.45 -9.87 18.91
C ASP A 84 -10.91 -9.36 18.75
N ASP A 85 -11.12 -8.18 18.16
CA ASP A 85 -12.44 -7.59 17.92
C ASP A 85 -12.51 -6.92 16.52
N HIS A 86 -13.33 -7.51 15.64
CA HIS A 86 -13.55 -7.00 14.29
C HIS A 86 -14.05 -5.54 14.26
N ARG A 87 -14.82 -5.09 15.27
CA ARG A 87 -15.34 -3.70 15.30
C ARG A 87 -14.22 -2.71 15.59
N GLU A 88 -13.36 -3.02 16.55
CA GLU A 88 -12.18 -2.20 16.85
C GLU A 88 -11.21 -2.15 15.67
N PHE A 89 -10.98 -3.29 14.99
CA PHE A 89 -10.18 -3.32 13.77
C PHE A 89 -10.75 -2.42 12.65
N GLN A 90 -12.06 -2.49 12.42
CA GLN A 90 -12.74 -1.64 11.44
C GLN A 90 -12.66 -0.16 11.83
N LEU A 91 -12.83 0.17 13.10
CA LEU A 91 -12.73 1.54 13.60
C LEU A 91 -11.31 2.10 13.38
N LEU A 92 -10.27 1.32 13.69
CA LEU A 92 -8.88 1.71 13.40
C LEU A 92 -8.65 1.91 11.89
N ALA A 93 -9.23 1.06 11.04
CA ALA A 93 -9.12 1.23 9.60
C ALA A 93 -9.79 2.53 9.11
N ILE A 94 -10.96 2.87 9.65
CA ILE A 94 -11.65 4.13 9.40
C ILE A 94 -10.79 5.31 9.87
N GLY A 95 -10.23 5.24 11.08
CA GLY A 95 -9.32 6.26 11.62
C GLY A 95 -8.08 6.45 10.74
N ALA A 96 -7.48 5.36 10.26
CA ALA A 96 -6.33 5.41 9.34
C ALA A 96 -6.69 6.05 8.00
N LEU A 97 -7.86 5.74 7.44
CA LEU A 97 -8.37 6.35 6.22
C LEU A 97 -8.66 7.85 6.42
N TYR A 98 -9.23 8.22 7.56
CA TYR A 98 -9.49 9.61 7.93
C TYR A 98 -8.18 10.41 8.00
N ILE A 99 -7.13 9.87 8.63
CA ILE A 99 -5.79 10.47 8.66
C ILE A 99 -5.23 10.62 7.23
N ALA A 100 -5.30 9.57 6.41
CA ALA A 100 -4.75 9.59 5.05
C ALA A 100 -5.41 10.67 4.19
N ILE A 101 -6.74 10.81 4.28
CA ILE A 101 -7.49 11.85 3.56
C ILE A 101 -7.09 13.24 4.04
N LYS A 102 -7.08 13.49 5.36
CA LYS A 102 -6.68 14.80 5.91
C LYS A 102 -5.27 15.24 5.49
N THR A 103 -4.36 14.28 5.33
CA THR A 103 -2.94 14.58 5.09
C THR A 103 -2.56 14.64 3.62
N ASN A 104 -3.29 13.96 2.73
CA ASN A 104 -2.91 13.81 1.31
C ASN A 104 -3.94 14.37 0.32
N GLU A 105 -5.20 14.50 0.73
CA GLU A 105 -6.26 15.02 -0.14
C GLU A 105 -6.47 16.51 0.07
N ARG A 106 -6.93 17.19 -0.99
CA ARG A 106 -7.29 18.63 -0.93
C ARG A 106 -8.71 18.86 -0.42
N VAL A 107 -9.47 17.79 -0.21
CA VAL A 107 -10.87 17.83 0.19
C VAL A 107 -10.96 17.68 1.71
N ALA A 108 -11.69 18.59 2.35
CA ALA A 108 -12.04 18.44 3.76
C ALA A 108 -13.24 17.49 3.89
N VAL A 109 -13.00 16.28 4.36
CA VAL A 109 -14.08 15.34 4.74
C VAL A 109 -14.32 15.47 6.24
N HIS A 110 -15.53 15.83 6.64
CA HIS A 110 -15.90 15.93 8.06
C HIS A 110 -16.19 14.54 8.66
N GLY A 111 -15.88 14.34 9.95
CA GLY A 111 -16.16 13.07 10.66
C GLY A 111 -17.62 12.62 10.58
N ASN A 112 -18.58 13.56 10.51
CA ASN A 112 -20.00 13.27 10.28
C ASN A 112 -20.26 12.42 9.02
N PHE A 113 -19.44 12.59 7.98
CA PHE A 113 -19.54 11.84 6.74
C PHE A 113 -19.15 10.37 6.96
N PHE A 114 -18.07 10.11 7.69
CA PHE A 114 -17.64 8.75 8.05
C PHE A 114 -18.64 8.05 8.97
N ALA A 115 -19.16 8.75 9.99
CA ALA A 115 -20.20 8.20 10.87
C ALA A 115 -21.50 7.86 10.10
N SER A 116 -21.86 8.65 9.08
CA SER A 116 -23.00 8.35 8.23
C SER A 116 -22.78 7.12 7.33
N LEU A 117 -21.54 6.93 6.86
CA LEU A 117 -21.17 5.81 5.96
C LEU A 117 -20.98 4.49 6.71
N SER A 118 -20.59 4.53 7.98
CA SER A 118 -20.64 3.36 8.87
C SER A 118 -22.08 2.99 9.26
N ARG A 119 -23.10 3.65 8.68
CA ARG A 119 -24.54 3.52 9.02
C ARG A 119 -24.81 3.76 10.51
N GLY A 120 -24.05 4.67 11.14
CA GLY A 120 -24.12 4.94 12.57
C GLY A 120 -23.47 3.85 13.44
N GLY A 121 -22.63 2.99 12.86
CA GLY A 121 -21.90 1.96 13.59
C GLY A 121 -20.83 2.52 14.53
N TYR A 122 -20.34 3.74 14.24
CA TYR A 122 -19.33 4.47 15.00
C TYR A 122 -19.71 5.95 15.09
N SER A 123 -19.50 6.56 16.24
CA SER A 123 -19.68 8.00 16.46
C SER A 123 -18.50 8.79 15.88
N VAL A 124 -18.62 10.13 15.84
CA VAL A 124 -17.52 10.98 15.40
C VAL A 124 -16.38 10.92 16.41
N GLU A 125 -16.74 10.89 17.70
CA GLU A 125 -15.83 10.78 18.83
C GLU A 125 -15.01 9.48 18.74
N ASP A 126 -15.65 8.34 18.42
CA ASP A 126 -14.93 7.07 18.23
C ASP A 126 -13.86 7.17 17.13
N ILE A 127 -14.17 7.87 16.03
CA ILE A 127 -13.27 8.05 14.89
C ILE A 127 -12.12 8.99 15.25
N GLU A 128 -12.39 10.07 15.98
CA GLU A 128 -11.38 11.01 16.46
C GLU A 128 -10.45 10.35 17.50
N ASP A 129 -10.99 9.51 18.39
CA ASP A 129 -10.21 8.74 19.36
C ASP A 129 -9.30 7.72 18.65
N ALA A 130 -9.82 7.01 17.64
CA ALA A 130 -9.03 6.11 16.80
C ALA A 130 -7.91 6.86 16.04
N GLU A 131 -8.20 8.06 15.52
CA GLU A 131 -7.20 8.94 14.91
C GLU A 131 -6.08 9.26 15.90
N VAL A 132 -6.41 9.75 17.10
CA VAL A 132 -5.42 10.09 18.13
C VAL A 132 -4.59 8.85 18.53
N LEU A 133 -5.24 7.69 18.66
CA LEU A 133 -4.56 6.44 19.01
C LEU A 133 -3.54 6.03 17.94
N ILE A 134 -3.88 6.10 16.65
CA ILE A 134 -2.97 5.79 15.56
C ILE A 134 -1.83 6.80 15.47
N LEU A 135 -2.13 8.10 15.54
CA LEU A 135 -1.13 9.18 15.48
C LEU A 135 -0.11 9.05 16.60
N THR A 136 -0.56 8.81 17.83
CA THR A 136 0.31 8.63 18.99
C THR A 136 1.11 7.33 18.92
N GLY A 137 0.46 6.22 18.57
CA GLY A 137 1.11 4.91 18.40
C GLY A 137 2.20 4.90 17.33
N LEU A 138 2.02 5.64 16.24
CA LEU A 138 3.03 5.81 15.19
C LEU A 138 4.04 6.93 15.47
N SER A 139 3.93 7.62 16.61
CA SER A 139 4.73 8.81 16.93
C SER A 139 4.70 9.86 15.80
N TRP A 140 3.52 10.08 15.20
CA TRP A 140 3.29 11.01 14.10
C TRP A 140 4.11 10.72 12.82
N ARG A 141 4.66 9.52 12.67
CA ARG A 141 5.42 9.11 11.47
C ARG A 141 4.48 8.64 10.36
N LEU A 142 3.79 9.57 9.72
CA LEU A 142 2.74 9.27 8.73
C LEU A 142 3.25 9.13 7.30
N ASN A 143 4.33 9.84 6.96
CA ASN A 143 4.82 10.00 5.59
C ASN A 143 5.74 8.85 5.16
N GLY A 144 5.23 7.62 5.20
CA GLY A 144 5.91 6.46 4.66
C GLY A 144 5.75 6.38 3.14
N PRO A 145 6.77 5.92 2.39
CA PRO A 145 6.64 5.78 0.95
C PRO A 145 5.62 4.69 0.60
N THR A 146 4.76 4.93 -0.39
CA THR A 146 3.92 3.90 -1.01
C THR A 146 4.72 3.13 -2.07
N SER A 147 4.24 1.95 -2.47
CA SER A 147 4.84 1.22 -3.59
C SER A 147 4.72 2.00 -4.90
N LEU A 148 3.61 2.73 -5.09
CA LEU A 148 3.39 3.57 -6.25
C LEU A 148 4.39 4.73 -6.31
N GLN A 149 4.57 5.47 -5.21
CA GLN A 149 5.58 6.55 -5.11
C GLN A 149 6.98 6.05 -5.45
N VAL A 150 7.39 4.90 -4.90
CA VAL A 150 8.70 4.30 -5.19
C VAL A 150 8.81 3.94 -6.67
N ALA A 151 7.76 3.34 -7.24
CA ALA A 151 7.72 2.97 -8.65
C ALA A 151 7.80 4.21 -9.57
N THR A 152 7.01 5.25 -9.31
CA THR A 152 7.02 6.50 -10.08
C THR A 152 8.38 7.19 -10.03
N HIS A 153 9.03 7.25 -8.85
CA HIS A 153 10.37 7.81 -8.75
C HIS A 153 11.38 6.98 -9.55
N PHE A 154 11.31 5.65 -9.46
CA PHE A 154 12.20 4.78 -10.21
C PHE A 154 11.98 4.89 -11.73
N LEU A 155 10.72 4.90 -12.17
CA LEU A 155 10.35 5.07 -13.58
C LEU A 155 10.77 6.44 -14.12
N SER A 156 10.68 7.51 -13.34
CA SER A 156 11.16 8.82 -13.79
C SER A 156 12.67 8.84 -14.09
N LEU A 157 13.49 8.06 -13.35
CA LEU A 157 14.92 7.88 -13.64
C LEU A 157 15.17 7.05 -14.91
N ILE A 158 14.25 6.15 -15.24
CA ILE A 158 14.30 5.34 -16.48
C ILE A 158 13.90 6.19 -17.68
N HIS A 159 12.85 7.01 -17.53
CA HIS A 159 12.34 7.88 -18.58
C HIS A 159 13.42 8.83 -19.13
N GLU A 160 14.36 9.26 -18.29
CA GLU A 160 15.51 10.08 -18.69
C GLU A 160 16.52 9.33 -19.60
N GLN A 161 16.45 8.00 -19.68
CA GLN A 161 17.42 7.13 -20.37
C GLN A 161 16.86 6.40 -21.59
N VAL A 162 15.54 6.48 -21.83
CA VAL A 162 14.86 5.71 -22.87
C VAL A 162 14.05 6.62 -23.80
N SER A 163 13.86 6.18 -25.04
CA SER A 163 13.09 6.86 -26.08
C SER A 163 11.90 6.00 -26.51
N ILE A 164 10.98 5.77 -25.57
CA ILE A 164 9.78 4.95 -25.77
C ILE A 164 8.60 5.84 -26.14
N ALA A 165 7.69 5.31 -26.96
CA ALA A 165 6.45 6.01 -27.32
C ALA A 165 5.62 6.37 -26.08
N GLU A 166 4.98 7.54 -26.10
CA GLU A 166 4.20 8.05 -24.96
C GLU A 166 3.07 7.10 -24.57
N ASP A 167 2.34 6.53 -25.53
CA ASP A 167 1.27 5.55 -25.27
C ASP A 167 1.79 4.31 -24.53
N THR A 168 2.98 3.81 -24.91
CA THR A 168 3.64 2.67 -24.26
C THR A 168 4.06 3.03 -22.83
N TRP A 169 4.51 4.26 -22.61
CA TRP A 169 4.86 4.76 -21.28
C TRP A 169 3.63 4.93 -20.38
N CYS A 170 2.53 5.45 -20.91
CA CYS A 170 1.24 5.53 -20.22
C CYS A 170 0.75 4.14 -19.79
N PHE A 171 0.77 3.17 -20.71
CA PHE A 171 0.43 1.78 -20.38
C PHE A 171 1.29 1.21 -19.24
N LEU A 172 2.61 1.49 -19.26
CA LEU A 172 3.52 1.04 -18.21
C LEU A 172 3.14 1.63 -16.84
N LEU A 173 2.81 2.93 -16.79
CA LEU A 173 2.40 3.60 -15.56
C LEU A 173 1.06 3.04 -15.03
N ASP A 174 0.08 2.85 -15.91
CA ASP A 174 -1.24 2.34 -15.55
C ASP A 174 -1.16 0.90 -15.00
N GLU A 175 -0.40 0.02 -15.66
CA GLU A 175 -0.21 -1.37 -15.21
C GLU A 175 0.55 -1.44 -13.88
N VAL A 176 1.55 -0.56 -13.69
CA VAL A 176 2.28 -0.45 -12.42
C VAL A 176 1.35 0.03 -11.30
N GLN A 177 0.55 1.06 -11.56
CA GLN A 177 -0.43 1.55 -10.58
C GLN A 177 -1.40 0.43 -10.19
N TYR A 178 -1.99 -0.24 -11.17
CA TYR A 178 -2.92 -1.35 -10.96
C TYR A 178 -2.31 -2.47 -10.09
N GLN A 179 -1.08 -2.90 -10.38
CA GLN A 179 -0.42 -3.93 -9.58
C GLN A 179 -0.07 -3.45 -8.17
N THR A 180 0.24 -2.18 -7.97
CA THR A 180 0.46 -1.64 -6.62
C THR A 180 -0.84 -1.58 -5.81
N GLU A 181 -2.00 -1.39 -6.44
CA GLU A 181 -3.31 -1.45 -5.79
C GLU A 181 -3.65 -2.89 -5.36
N ILE A 182 -3.41 -3.88 -6.24
CA ILE A 182 -3.50 -5.31 -5.89
C ILE A 182 -2.64 -5.63 -4.66
N ALA A 183 -1.43 -5.08 -4.60
CA ALA A 183 -0.50 -5.33 -3.51
C ALA A 183 -0.99 -4.80 -2.14
N VAL A 184 -1.84 -3.76 -2.14
CA VAL A 184 -2.45 -3.25 -0.90
C VAL A 184 -3.48 -4.25 -0.37
N ARG A 185 -4.23 -4.88 -1.27
CA ARG A 185 -5.29 -5.86 -0.97
C ARG A 185 -4.71 -7.16 -0.41
N ASP A 186 -3.70 -7.72 -1.05
CA ASP A 186 -3.06 -8.96 -0.60
C ASP A 186 -2.20 -8.74 0.66
N TYR A 187 -2.55 -9.40 1.76
CA TYR A 187 -1.84 -9.21 3.04
C TYR A 187 -0.35 -9.55 2.99
N ALA A 188 0.03 -10.64 2.31
CA ALA A 188 1.42 -11.07 2.27
C ALA A 188 2.28 -10.09 1.46
N LEU A 189 1.69 -9.44 0.46
CA LEU A 189 2.30 -8.32 -0.27
C LEU A 189 2.30 -7.04 0.56
N ALA A 190 1.23 -6.75 1.30
CA ALA A 190 1.11 -5.54 2.10
C ALA A 190 2.20 -5.40 3.17
N ILE A 191 2.73 -6.51 3.68
CA ILE A 191 3.85 -6.53 4.63
C ILE A 191 5.24 -6.59 3.96
N GLN A 192 5.31 -6.71 2.62
CA GLN A 192 6.57 -6.63 1.88
C GLN A 192 7.11 -5.20 1.84
N ARG A 193 8.40 -5.08 1.49
CA ARG A 193 9.01 -3.79 1.17
C ARG A 193 8.32 -3.16 -0.04
N ARG A 194 8.06 -1.86 0.06
CA ARG A 194 7.39 -1.06 -0.97
C ARG A 194 8.22 -1.03 -2.26
N SER A 195 9.54 -0.97 -2.11
CA SER A 195 10.49 -1.06 -3.22
C SER A 195 10.50 -2.42 -3.94
N THR A 196 10.28 -3.52 -3.22
CA THR A 196 10.16 -4.86 -3.82
C THR A 196 8.89 -4.97 -4.65
N ILE A 197 7.76 -4.50 -4.13
CA ILE A 197 6.48 -4.46 -4.83
C ILE A 197 6.58 -3.57 -6.07
N ALA A 198 7.17 -2.39 -5.93
CA ALA A 198 7.40 -1.45 -7.04
C ALA A 198 8.20 -2.10 -8.18
N LEU A 199 9.35 -2.70 -7.87
CA LEU A 199 10.15 -3.40 -8.88
C LEU A 199 9.41 -4.57 -9.51
N ALA A 200 8.69 -5.35 -8.70
CA ALA A 200 7.92 -6.49 -9.19
C ALA A 200 6.84 -6.04 -10.19
N ALA A 201 6.09 -4.98 -9.85
CA ALA A 201 5.09 -4.38 -10.71
C ALA A 201 5.69 -3.87 -12.03
N ILE A 202 6.82 -3.16 -11.96
CA ILE A 202 7.52 -2.66 -13.15
C ILE A 202 7.97 -3.81 -14.06
N PHE A 203 8.60 -4.85 -13.51
CA PHE A 203 9.03 -5.99 -14.31
C PHE A 203 7.87 -6.75 -14.95
N ASN A 204 6.74 -6.90 -14.24
CA ASN A 204 5.55 -7.53 -14.79
C ASN A 204 4.93 -6.68 -15.92
N ALA A 205 4.87 -5.36 -15.75
CA ALA A 205 4.37 -4.46 -16.78
C ALA A 205 5.25 -4.48 -18.04
N MET A 206 6.58 -4.49 -17.87
CA MET A 206 7.55 -4.61 -18.95
C MET A 206 7.43 -5.91 -19.77
N GLU A 207 6.95 -7.00 -19.17
CA GLU A 207 6.75 -8.26 -19.89
C GLU A 207 5.62 -8.21 -20.90
N ARG A 208 4.70 -7.24 -20.77
CA ARG A 208 3.58 -7.03 -21.68
C ARG A 208 3.93 -6.14 -22.87
N LEU A 209 5.15 -5.61 -22.92
CA LEU A 209 5.61 -4.70 -23.97
C LEU A 209 6.20 -5.44 -25.17
N THR A 210 6.44 -4.70 -26.25
CA THR A 210 7.17 -5.22 -27.41
C THR A 210 8.59 -5.64 -27.02
N ARG A 211 9.19 -6.53 -27.82
CA ARG A 211 10.55 -7.02 -27.54
C ARG A 211 11.57 -5.89 -27.48
N ASP A 212 11.44 -4.90 -28.37
CA ASP A 212 12.40 -3.81 -28.51
C ASP A 212 12.28 -2.83 -27.34
N ASP A 213 11.07 -2.35 -27.02
CA ASP A 213 10.81 -1.48 -25.87
C ASP A 213 11.25 -2.13 -24.55
N ARG A 214 10.93 -3.43 -24.39
CA ARG A 214 11.32 -4.21 -23.22
C ARG A 214 12.84 -4.29 -23.07
N LEU A 215 13.58 -4.49 -24.16
CA LEU A 215 15.04 -4.59 -24.10
C LEU A 215 15.67 -3.25 -23.70
N GLU A 216 15.15 -2.15 -24.24
CA GLU A 216 15.58 -0.80 -23.89
C GLU A 216 15.34 -0.49 -22.40
N LEU A 217 14.13 -0.77 -21.91
CA LEU A 217 13.80 -0.62 -20.49
C LEU A 217 14.66 -1.50 -19.59
N LEU A 218 14.86 -2.78 -19.93
CA LEU A 218 15.70 -3.68 -19.13
C LEU A 218 17.14 -3.16 -19.00
N THR A 219 17.67 -2.56 -20.07
CA THR A 219 19.02 -1.97 -20.06
C THR A 219 19.07 -0.77 -19.10
N ALA A 220 18.08 0.12 -19.17
CA ALA A 220 17.98 1.27 -18.26
C ALA A 220 17.77 0.84 -16.80
N VAL A 221 16.86 -0.11 -16.54
CA VAL A 221 16.60 -0.69 -15.21
C VAL A 221 17.88 -1.26 -14.62
N SER A 222 18.65 -2.03 -15.39
CA SER A 222 19.90 -2.65 -14.92
C SER A 222 20.94 -1.60 -14.53
N SER A 223 21.01 -0.48 -15.25
CA SER A 223 21.95 0.61 -14.92
C SER A 223 21.59 1.35 -13.63
N ILE A 224 20.30 1.35 -13.27
CA ILE A 224 19.75 2.07 -12.12
C ILE A 224 19.73 1.17 -10.89
N ILE A 225 19.31 -0.10 -11.02
CA ILE A 225 19.08 -1.02 -9.90
C ILE A 225 20.35 -1.20 -9.04
N ASP A 226 21.52 -1.25 -9.67
CA ASP A 226 22.82 -1.40 -9.01
C ASP A 226 23.18 -0.21 -8.09
N LYS A 227 22.55 0.95 -8.30
CA LYS A 227 22.78 2.17 -7.51
C LYS A 227 21.99 2.16 -6.20
N PHE A 228 21.03 1.25 -6.03
CA PHE A 228 20.10 1.24 -4.91
C PHE A 228 20.13 -0.09 -4.16
N ARG A 229 19.69 -0.06 -2.90
CA ARG A 229 19.71 -1.25 -2.01
C ARG A 229 18.36 -1.99 -2.04
N PHE A 230 17.95 -2.42 -3.23
CA PHE A 230 16.74 -3.21 -3.41
C PHE A 230 16.83 -4.62 -2.80
N ALA A 231 15.70 -5.31 -2.77
CA ALA A 231 15.60 -6.70 -2.36
C ALA A 231 16.36 -7.66 -3.30
N SER A 232 16.58 -8.88 -2.83
CA SER A 232 17.23 -9.90 -3.64
C SER A 232 16.39 -10.26 -4.88
N PRO A 233 17.01 -10.71 -5.99
CA PRO A 233 16.26 -11.13 -7.18
C PRO A 233 15.22 -12.23 -6.89
N ALA A 234 15.49 -13.11 -5.91
CA ALA A 234 14.57 -14.15 -5.48
C ALA A 234 13.31 -13.58 -4.82
N GLU A 235 13.45 -12.59 -3.93
CA GLU A 235 12.32 -11.90 -3.28
C GLU A 235 11.47 -11.13 -4.31
N VAL A 236 12.13 -10.44 -5.25
CA VAL A 236 11.43 -9.76 -6.34
C VAL A 236 10.66 -10.76 -7.20
N CYS A 237 11.29 -11.88 -7.59
CA CYS A 237 10.64 -12.92 -8.38
C CYS A 237 9.42 -13.54 -7.67
N ALA A 238 9.53 -13.85 -6.38
CA ALA A 238 8.40 -14.35 -5.60
C ALA A 238 7.23 -13.35 -5.53
N THR A 239 7.56 -12.07 -5.35
CA THR A 239 6.58 -10.96 -5.33
C THR A 239 5.89 -10.82 -6.69
N ARG A 240 6.66 -10.93 -7.79
CA ARG A 240 6.14 -10.88 -9.17
C ARG A 240 5.13 -11.98 -9.44
N SER A 241 5.46 -13.22 -9.09
CA SER A 241 4.56 -14.36 -9.28
C SER A 241 3.25 -14.18 -8.51
N ARG A 242 3.29 -13.59 -7.31
CA ARG A 242 2.08 -13.34 -6.51
C ARG A 242 1.22 -12.23 -7.08
N LEU A 243 1.82 -11.15 -7.59
CA LEU A 243 1.11 -10.07 -8.29
C LEU A 243 0.43 -10.56 -9.57
N HIS A 244 1.04 -11.52 -10.28
CA HIS A 244 0.50 -12.07 -11.52
C HIS A 244 -0.71 -13.00 -11.32
N VAL A 245 -0.92 -13.52 -10.11
CA VAL A 245 -2.01 -14.47 -9.77
C VAL A 245 -3.28 -13.76 -9.30
N ALA A 246 -3.26 -12.45 -9.08
CA ALA A 246 -4.46 -11.69 -8.75
C ALA A 246 -5.41 -11.66 -9.96
N PRO A 247 -6.64 -12.20 -9.86
CA PRO A 247 -7.55 -12.27 -10.99
C PRO A 247 -7.84 -10.88 -11.55
N LEU A 248 -7.86 -10.79 -12.88
CA LEU A 248 -8.33 -9.63 -13.66
C LEU A 248 -9.87 -9.48 -13.64
N ASP A 249 -10.57 -10.31 -12.87
CA ASP A 249 -12.02 -10.43 -12.87
C ASP A 249 -12.56 -9.97 -11.51
N ASP A 250 -12.98 -8.70 -11.41
CA ASP A 250 -14.12 -8.20 -10.60
C ASP A 250 -14.15 -6.66 -10.50
N PHE A 251 -13.98 -5.96 -11.62
CA PHE A 251 -14.38 -4.54 -11.71
C PHE A 251 -15.14 -4.29 -13.01
N SER A 252 -16.41 -4.71 -13.01
CA SER A 252 -17.44 -4.31 -13.98
C SER A 252 -18.66 -3.78 -13.24
#